data_AF-A0A161XB24-F1
#
_entry.id   AF-A0A161XB24-F1
#
_cell.length_a   1.000
_cell.length_b   1.000
_cell.length_c   1.000
_cell.angle_alpha   90.00
_cell.angle_beta   90.00
_cell.angle_gamma   90.00
#
_symmetry.space_group_name_H-M   'P 1'
#
loop_
_entity.id
_entity.type
_entity.pdbx_description
1 polymer ?
#
loop_
_entity_poly.entity_id
_entity_poly.type
_entity_poly.pdbx_seq_one_letter_code
_entity_poly.pdbx_strand_id
1 'polypeptide(L)' 'MLEPTEIRMKAKLTQLEMARALGCSQSCISRVERDGFSEKTAVLERSYQLFMLEQQQVTEDENLPTAKR' A
#
# COMPACT_ATOMS: atom_id res chain seq x y z
N MET A 1 -10.75 6.73 3.38
CA MET A 1 -9.54 5.95 3.03
C MET A 1 -8.34 6.85 3.28
N LEU A 2 -7.17 6.32 3.64
CA LEU A 2 -5.95 7.14 3.73
C LEU A 2 -5.54 7.64 2.34
N GLU A 3 -4.88 8.79 2.27
CA GLU A 3 -4.36 9.31 1.01
C GLU A 3 -3.22 8.43 0.45
N PRO A 4 -3.04 8.31 -0.88
CA PRO A 4 -2.01 7.45 -1.49
C PRO A 4 -0.61 7.66 -0.89
N THR A 5 -0.25 8.93 -0.64
CA THR A 5 1.03 9.32 -0.02
C THR A 5 1.16 8.78 1.39
N GLU A 6 0.10 8.88 2.20
CA GLU A 6 0.10 8.40 3.58
C GLU A 6 0.24 6.87 3.64
N ILE A 7 -0.43 6.15 2.73
CA ILE A 7 -0.34 4.69 2.66
C ILE A 7 1.11 4.26 2.39
N ARG A 8 1.76 4.85 1.39
CA ARG A 8 3.15 4.55 1.06
C ARG A 8 4.09 4.89 2.23
N MET A 9 3.90 6.06 2.84
CA MET A 9 4.75 6.51 3.95
C MET A 9 4.61 5.60 5.18
N LYS A 10 3.39 5.13 5.49
CA LYS A 10 3.16 4.14 6.56
C LYS A 10 3.85 2.80 6.28
N ALA A 11 3.85 2.36 5.03
CA ALA A 11 4.57 1.17 4.60
C ALA A 11 6.10 1.37 4.52
N LYS A 12 6.60 2.60 4.74
CA LYS A 12 8.02 2.97 4.66
C LYS A 12 8.66 2.61 3.31
N LEU A 13 7.88 2.71 2.24
CA LEU A 13 8.33 2.45 0.88
C LEU A 13 8.67 3.73 0.13
N THR A 14 9.67 3.64 -0.75
CA THR A 14 9.86 4.59 -1.84
C THR A 14 8.74 4.44 -2.88
N GLN A 15 8.55 5.45 -3.74
CA GLN A 15 7.56 5.35 -4.83
C GLN A 15 7.88 4.18 -5.79
N LEU A 16 9.17 3.89 -5.97
CA LEU A 16 9.62 2.77 -6.82
C LEU A 16 9.26 1.41 -6.21
N GLU A 17 9.45 1.24 -4.91
CA GLU A 17 9.10 0.00 -4.22
C GLU A 17 7.59 -0.20 -4.15
N MET A 18 6.83 0.87 -3.90
CA MET A 18 5.37 0.81 -3.96
C MET A 18 4.88 0.44 -5.36
N ALA A 19 5.48 1.00 -6.40
CA ALA A 19 5.15 0.65 -7.78
C ALA A 19 5.38 -0.83 -8.07
N ARG A 20 6.49 -1.40 -7.58
CA ARG A 20 6.80 -2.83 -7.69
C ARG A 20 5.79 -3.69 -6.94
N ALA A 21 5.42 -3.32 -5.71
CA ALA A 21 4.43 -4.03 -4.91
C ALA A 21 3.05 -4.07 -5.58
N LEU A 22 2.65 -2.97 -6.23
CA LEU A 22 1.35 -2.85 -6.89
C LEU A 22 1.35 -3.26 -8.36
N GLY A 23 2.51 -3.67 -8.91
CA GLY A 23 2.61 -4.07 -10.33
C GLY A 23 2.35 -2.93 -11.31
N CYS A 24 2.80 -1.70 -11.01
CA CYS A 24 2.62 -0.54 -11.87
C CYS A 24 3.92 0.28 -12.05
N SER A 25 3.85 1.40 -12.77
CA SER A 25 5.00 2.29 -12.98
C SER A 25 5.16 3.28 -11.81
N GLN A 26 6.39 3.70 -11.53
CA GLN A 26 6.65 4.76 -10.54
C GLN A 26 5.96 6.08 -10.91
N SER A 27 5.80 6.37 -12.21
CA SER A 27 5.01 7.52 -12.68
C SER A 27 3.52 7.41 -12.33
N CYS A 28 2.95 6.20 -12.29
CA CYS A 28 1.56 6.02 -11.83
C CYS A 28 1.43 6.39 -10.35
N ILE A 29 2.37 5.93 -9.51
CA ILE A 29 2.43 6.27 -8.08
C ILE A 29 2.56 7.79 -7.89
N SER A 30 3.52 8.42 -8.57
CA SER A 30 3.71 9.87 -8.49
C SER A 30 2.47 10.65 -8.91
N ARG A 31 1.73 10.19 -9.91
CA ARG A 31 0.50 10.85 -10.38
C ARG A 31 -0.61 10.76 -9.32
N VAL A 32 -0.86 9.57 -8.75
CA VAL A 32 -1.91 9.44 -7.72
C VAL A 32 -1.54 10.13 -6.41
N GLU A 33 -0.26 10.20 -6.05
CA GLU A 33 0.17 10.95 -4.85
C GLU A 33 -0.03 12.46 -4.99
N ARG A 34 0.05 12.98 -6.22
CA ARG A 34 -0.16 14.40 -6.50
C ARG A 34 -1.63 14.73 -6.70
N ASP A 35 -2.34 13.90 -7.46
CA ASP A 35 -3.66 14.22 -7.99
C ASP A 35 -4.79 13.51 -7.20
N GLY A 36 -4.46 12.60 -6.29
CA GLY A 36 -5.40 11.73 -5.59
C GLY A 36 -5.88 10.56 -6.46
N PHE A 37 -6.80 9.76 -5.91
CA PHE A 37 -7.51 8.74 -6.69
C PHE A 37 -8.64 9.37 -7.51
N SER A 38 -8.88 8.81 -8.71
CA SER A 38 -9.96 9.17 -9.62
C SER A 38 -10.56 7.93 -10.25
N GLU A 39 -11.68 8.06 -10.97
CA GLU A 39 -12.28 6.95 -11.72
C GLU A 39 -11.28 6.25 -12.66
N LYS A 40 -10.36 7.02 -13.26
CA LYS A 40 -9.31 6.50 -14.16
C LYS A 40 -8.27 5.65 -13.42
N THR A 41 -8.19 5.75 -12.10
CA THR A 41 -7.24 5.03 -11.24
C THR A 41 -7.95 4.10 -10.26
N ALA A 42 -9.23 3.80 -10.45
CA ALA A 42 -10.03 2.97 -9.53
C ALA A 42 -9.41 1.57 -9.30
N VAL A 43 -8.80 0.99 -10.34
CA VAL A 43 -8.07 -0.29 -10.22
C VAL A 43 -6.88 -0.15 -9.26
N LEU A 44 -6.12 0.95 -9.39
CA LEU A 44 -4.96 1.20 -8.54
C LEU A 44 -5.39 1.50 -7.09
N GLU A 45 -6.48 2.24 -6.89
CA GLU A 45 -7.08 2.45 -5.57
C GLU A 45 -7.39 1.12 -4.88
N ARG A 46 -8.00 0.18 -5.60
CA ARG A 46 -8.27 -1.16 -5.08
C ARG A 46 -6.99 -1.92 -4.74
N SER A 47 -5.95 -1.82 -5.57
CA SER A 47 -4.64 -2.41 -5.27
C SER A 47 -4.01 -1.83 -3.99
N TYR A 48 -4.13 -0.52 -3.75
CA TYR A 48 -3.70 0.12 -2.50
C TYR A 48 -4.48 -0.42 -1.28
N GLN A 49 -5.80 -0.60 -1.42
CA GLN A 49 -6.64 -1.16 -0.34
C GLN A 49 -6.22 -2.58 0.01
N LEU A 50 -6.01 -3.44 -0.99
CA LEU A 50 -5.54 -4.82 -0.77
C LEU A 50 -4.17 -4.85 -0.12
N PHE A 51 -3.24 -4.02 -0.61
CA PHE A 51 -1.92 -3.88 -0.01
C PHE A 51 -2.00 -3.50 1.49
N MET A 52 -2.87 -2.54 1.86
CA MET A 52 -3.06 -2.19 3.27
C MET A 52 -3.58 -3.35 4.13
N LEU A 53 -4.50 -4.15 3.60
CA LEU A 53 -5.04 -5.31 4.31
C LEU A 53 -3.97 -6.39 4.52
N GLU A 54 -3.12 -6.62 3.53
CA GLU A 54 -1.98 -7.53 3.64
C GLU A 54 -0.98 -7.06 4.69
N GLN A 55 -0.65 -5.76 4.71
CA GLN A 55 0.26 -5.20 5.73
C GLN A 55 -0.32 -5.32 7.15
N GLN A 56 -1.64 -5.19 7.33
CA GLN A 56 -2.29 -5.37 8.63
C GLN A 56 -2.21 -6.82 9.13
N GLN A 57 -2.48 -7.80 8.27
CA GLN A 57 -2.40 -9.22 8.63
C GLN A 57 -0.97 -9.63 9.03
N VAL A 58 0.05 -9.15 8.32
CA VAL A 58 1.46 -9.42 8.68
C VAL A 58 1.82 -8.86 10.06
N THR A 59 1.27 -7.71 10.43
CA THR A 59 1.54 -7.08 11.73
C THR A 59 0.84 -7.80 12.89
N GLU A 60 -0.30 -8.44 12.63
CA GLU A 60 -1.05 -9.23 13.60
C GLU A 60 -0.42 -10.62 13.83
N ASP A 61 0.10 -11.27 12.77
CA ASP A 61 0.77 -12.57 12.88
C ASP A 61 2.12 -12.49 13.63
N GLU A 62 2.88 -11.39 13.53
CA GLU A 62 4.11 -11.21 14.32
C GLU A 62 3.86 -11.00 15.83
N ASN A 63 2.62 -10.73 16.25
CA ASN A 63 2.25 -10.56 17.66
C ASN A 63 1.63 -11.81 18.30
N LEU A 64 1.62 -12.96 17.63
CA LEU A 64 1.24 -14.20 18.31
C LEU A 64 2.28 -14.53 19.38
N PRO A 65 1.92 -14.63 20.68
CA PRO A 65 2.82 -15.18 21.67
C PRO A 65 3.11 -16.61 21.21
N THR A 66 4.36 -16.89 20.83
CA THR A 66 4.83 -18.25 20.62
C THR A 66 4.56 -19.00 21.92
N ALA A 67 3.42 -19.71 21.97
CA ALA A 67 3.07 -20.56 23.08
C ALA A 67 4.19 -21.59 23.20
N LYS A 68 5.05 -21.41 24.20
CA LYS A 68 6.05 -22.40 24.55
C LYS A 68 5.30 -23.67 24.92
N ARG A 69 5.71 -24.76 24.26
CA ARG A 69 5.27 -26.14 24.46
C ARG A 69 5.22 -26.54 25.91
#